data_AF-A0A7S1CYI3-F1
#
_entry.id   AF-A0A7S1CYI3-F1
#
_cell.length_a   1.000
_cell.length_b   1.000
_cell.length_c   1.000
_cell.angle_alpha   90.00
_cell.angle_beta   90.00
_cell.angle_gamma   90.00
#
_symmetry.space_group_name_H-M   'P 1'
#
loop_
_entity.id
_entity.type
_entity.pdbx_description
1 polymer ?
#
loop_
_entity_poly.entity_id
_entity_poly.type
_entity_poly.pdbx_seq_one_letter_code
_entity_poly.pdbx_strand_id
1 'polypeptide(L)'
;RRSSLLKSLKADNKNNNEKEFDDDGRRIPYSIAQDVKYIPRNVGKLSKSFLAIRTAGGVELTNDVYARKPSDPTFWFIGKIARISDVSVEQAVSRLWPLLEAHACKLRPVELFASRGDLELWVAPGDSETAIVNDDPQTPPLKECPFEVEGASSVNRAFVGFQGHIHDNNNDPIICTHRDDFGR
;
A
#
# COMPACT_ATOMS: atom_id res chain seq x y z
N ARG A 1 10.96 52.58 -17.74
CA ARG A 1 9.53 52.36 -17.43
C ARG A 1 9.06 51.00 -17.94
N ARG A 2 9.53 49.88 -17.37
CA ARG A 2 9.10 48.50 -17.68
C ARG A 2 9.11 47.66 -16.40
N SER A 3 8.33 48.08 -15.39
CA SER A 3 8.38 47.52 -14.04
C SER A 3 7.01 47.12 -13.46
N SER A 4 5.93 47.10 -14.24
CA SER A 4 4.59 46.84 -13.70
C SER A 4 3.86 45.61 -14.26
N LEU A 5 4.45 44.86 -15.20
CA LEU A 5 3.75 43.76 -15.90
C LEU A 5 4.00 42.35 -15.36
N LEU A 6 4.83 42.19 -14.32
CA LEU A 6 5.12 40.89 -13.69
C LEU A 6 4.34 40.62 -12.39
N LYS A 7 3.35 41.45 -12.05
CA LYS A 7 2.53 41.30 -10.82
C LYS A 7 1.18 40.61 -11.02
N SER A 8 0.90 40.02 -12.19
CA SER A 8 -0.42 39.47 -12.53
C SER A 8 -0.44 37.98 -12.92
N LEU A 9 0.48 37.16 -12.37
CA LEU A 9 0.40 35.69 -12.46
C LEU A 9 0.19 35.01 -11.09
N LYS A 10 -0.24 35.77 -10.08
CA LYS A 10 -0.84 35.22 -8.87
C LYS A 10 -2.36 35.27 -9.01
N ALA A 11 -2.89 34.47 -9.92
CA ALA A 11 -4.32 34.23 -10.04
C ALA A 11 -4.58 32.76 -9.69
N ASP A 12 -5.38 32.60 -8.64
CA ASP A 12 -6.28 31.48 -8.40
C ASP A 12 -5.67 30.11 -8.08
N ASN A 13 -4.98 30.01 -6.94
CA ASN A 13 -5.00 28.76 -6.18
C ASN A 13 -6.33 28.71 -5.40
N LYS A 14 -7.44 28.57 -6.13
CA LYS A 14 -8.76 28.28 -5.54
C LYS A 14 -8.61 26.92 -4.88
N ASN A 15 -8.70 26.91 -3.54
CA ASN A 15 -8.92 25.73 -2.71
C ASN A 15 -10.21 25.03 -3.17
N ASN A 16 -10.10 24.24 -4.24
CA ASN A 16 -11.10 23.24 -4.58
C ASN A 16 -10.88 22.08 -3.61
N ASN A 17 -11.34 22.26 -2.37
CA ASN A 17 -11.65 21.17 -1.44
C ASN A 17 -12.89 20.42 -1.97
N GLU A 18 -12.83 19.97 -3.22
CA GLU A 18 -13.73 18.94 -3.71
C GLU A 18 -13.43 17.72 -2.85
N LYS A 19 -14.37 17.38 -1.97
CA LYS A 19 -14.27 16.17 -1.16
C LYS A 19 -14.14 15.02 -2.16
N GLU A 20 -12.96 14.42 -2.27
CA GLU A 20 -12.81 13.20 -3.05
C GLU A 20 -13.61 12.11 -2.35
N PHE A 21 -14.48 11.47 -3.12
CA PHE A 21 -15.16 10.26 -2.72
C PHE A 21 -14.49 9.09 -3.44
N ASP A 22 -14.37 7.96 -2.77
CA ASP A 22 -13.95 6.73 -3.44
C ASP A 22 -15.08 6.19 -4.35
N ASP A 23 -14.78 5.12 -5.08
CA ASP A 23 -15.75 4.45 -5.96
C ASP A 23 -17.01 3.96 -5.22
N ASP A 24 -16.96 3.86 -3.88
CA ASP A 24 -18.04 3.43 -3.00
C ASP A 24 -18.79 4.62 -2.36
N GLY A 25 -18.48 5.85 -2.77
CA GLY A 25 -19.12 7.06 -2.26
C GLY A 25 -18.73 7.41 -0.82
N ARG A 26 -17.66 6.84 -0.27
CA ARG A 26 -17.12 7.23 1.04
C ARG A 26 -16.17 8.40 0.87
N ARG A 27 -16.24 9.33 1.82
CA ARG A 27 -15.34 10.47 1.86
C ARG A 27 -13.94 9.99 2.20
N ILE A 28 -12.98 10.26 1.32
CA ILE A 28 -11.58 9.98 1.59
C ILE A 28 -11.04 11.17 2.41
N PRO A 29 -10.41 10.92 3.58
CA PRO A 29 -9.95 12.01 4.44
C PRO A 29 -8.75 12.80 3.87
N TYR A 30 -8.15 12.31 2.79
CA TYR A 30 -6.95 12.86 2.16
C TYR A 30 -7.03 12.78 0.62
N SER A 31 -6.25 13.63 -0.06
CA SER A 31 -6.16 13.61 -1.52
C SER A 31 -5.34 12.42 -2.01
N ILE A 32 -5.87 11.63 -2.94
CA ILE A 32 -5.14 10.49 -3.50
C ILE A 32 -4.41 10.91 -4.77
N ALA A 33 -3.08 10.73 -4.79
CA ALA A 33 -2.31 10.92 -6.01
C ALA A 33 -2.81 9.98 -7.12
N GLN A 34 -3.09 10.53 -8.29
CA GLN A 34 -3.77 9.84 -9.41
C GLN A 34 -3.07 8.56 -9.86
N ASP A 35 -1.77 8.47 -9.66
CA ASP A 35 -0.92 7.36 -10.06
C ASP A 35 -0.89 6.18 -9.07
N VAL A 36 -1.51 6.33 -7.90
CA VAL A 36 -1.71 5.28 -6.89
C VAL A 36 -3.19 5.00 -6.61
N LYS A 37 -4.11 5.55 -7.41
CA LYS A 37 -5.52 5.12 -7.36
C LYS A 37 -5.64 3.64 -7.76
N TYR A 38 -6.52 2.90 -7.09
CA TYR A 38 -6.77 1.48 -7.39
C TYR A 38 -7.59 1.32 -8.68
N ILE A 39 -6.92 1.51 -9.83
CA ILE A 39 -7.49 1.31 -11.16
C ILE A 39 -6.63 0.32 -11.95
N PRO A 40 -7.20 -0.48 -12.88
CA PRO A 40 -6.46 -1.52 -13.61
C PRO A 40 -5.17 -1.02 -14.26
N ARG A 41 -5.18 0.21 -14.77
CA ARG A 41 -3.99 0.85 -15.38
C ARG A 41 -2.84 1.03 -14.38
N ASN A 42 -3.13 1.45 -13.15
CA ASN A 42 -2.12 1.69 -12.13
C ASN A 42 -1.62 0.38 -11.55
N VAL A 43 -2.52 -0.57 -11.25
CA VAL A 43 -2.18 -1.92 -10.80
C VAL A 43 -1.24 -2.60 -11.80
N GLY A 44 -1.57 -2.57 -13.10
CA GLY A 44 -0.71 -3.14 -14.13
C GLY A 44 0.66 -2.47 -14.25
N LYS A 45 0.77 -1.15 -14.00
CA LYS A 45 2.06 -0.45 -13.99
C LYS A 45 2.90 -0.82 -12.76
N LEU A 46 2.28 -0.87 -11.59
CA LEU A 46 2.96 -1.23 -10.34
C LEU A 46 3.41 -2.69 -10.33
N SER A 47 2.65 -3.59 -10.94
CA SER A 47 3.06 -4.98 -11.12
C SER A 47 4.30 -5.09 -12.03
N LYS A 48 4.38 -4.29 -13.10
CA LYS A 48 5.60 -4.21 -13.92
C LYS A 48 6.79 -3.65 -13.15
N SER A 49 6.59 -2.58 -12.38
CA SER A 49 7.63 -2.03 -11.51
C SER A 49 8.09 -3.04 -10.47
N PHE A 50 7.17 -3.81 -9.88
CA PHE A 50 7.48 -4.88 -8.92
C PHE A 50 8.43 -5.89 -9.54
N LEU A 51 8.06 -6.44 -10.70
CA LEU A 51 8.88 -7.44 -11.40
C LEU A 51 10.25 -6.87 -11.77
N ALA A 52 10.31 -5.63 -12.24
CA ALA A 52 11.58 -4.98 -12.60
C ALA A 52 12.51 -4.82 -11.38
N ILE A 53 11.99 -4.33 -10.25
CA ILE A 53 12.76 -4.14 -9.02
C ILE A 53 13.23 -5.48 -8.47
N ARG A 54 12.32 -6.46 -8.34
CA ARG A 54 12.65 -7.80 -7.83
C ARG A 54 13.66 -8.53 -8.73
N THR A 55 13.56 -8.36 -10.05
CA THR A 55 14.54 -8.93 -10.98
C THR A 55 15.92 -8.32 -10.79
N ALA A 56 15.99 -7.01 -10.53
CA ALA A 56 17.26 -6.28 -10.44
C ALA A 56 17.95 -6.41 -9.08
N GLY A 57 17.19 -6.39 -7.98
CA GLY A 57 17.72 -6.39 -6.61
C GLY A 57 17.03 -7.40 -5.71
N GLY A 58 16.67 -8.55 -6.26
CA GLY A 58 16.33 -9.75 -5.51
C GLY A 58 15.13 -9.64 -4.55
N VAL A 59 15.10 -10.57 -3.60
CA VAL A 59 14.03 -10.71 -2.60
C VAL A 59 14.18 -9.70 -1.46
N GLU A 60 15.40 -9.22 -1.21
CA GLU A 60 15.77 -8.24 -0.18
C GLU A 60 15.11 -6.87 -0.40
N LEU A 61 14.74 -6.56 -1.64
CA LEU A 61 14.00 -5.36 -2.02
C LEU A 61 12.49 -5.58 -2.08
N THR A 62 12.01 -6.74 -1.61
CA THR A 62 10.59 -7.09 -1.57
C THR A 62 10.11 -7.40 -0.17
N ASN A 63 8.84 -7.10 0.07
CA ASN A 63 8.19 -7.34 1.35
C ASN A 63 6.78 -7.87 1.10
N ASP A 64 6.41 -8.87 1.87
CA ASP A 64 5.04 -9.36 1.93
C ASP A 64 4.22 -8.35 2.72
N VAL A 65 2.98 -8.08 2.28
CA VAL A 65 2.10 -7.09 2.88
C VAL A 65 0.85 -7.78 3.41
N TYR A 66 0.49 -7.40 4.62
CA TYR A 66 -0.67 -7.88 5.34
C TYR A 66 -1.57 -6.71 5.71
N ALA A 67 -2.88 -6.95 5.73
CA ALA A 67 -3.86 -6.01 6.25
C ALA A 67 -4.54 -6.58 7.50
N ARG A 68 -4.84 -5.70 8.44
CA ARG A 68 -5.48 -6.05 9.71
C ARG A 68 -6.54 -4.99 10.05
N LYS A 69 -7.63 -5.40 10.70
CA LYS A 69 -8.53 -4.44 11.34
C LYS A 69 -7.91 -4.00 12.67
N PRO A 70 -8.11 -2.75 13.12
CA PRO A 70 -7.64 -2.33 14.43
C PRO A 70 -8.10 -3.27 15.53
N SER A 71 -7.17 -3.68 16.39
CA SER A 71 -7.41 -4.60 17.52
C SER A 71 -7.89 -6.02 17.14
N ASP A 72 -7.90 -6.39 15.86
CA ASP A 72 -8.18 -7.77 15.43
C ASP A 72 -6.86 -8.55 15.35
N PRO A 73 -6.74 -9.76 15.92
CA PRO A 73 -5.51 -10.53 15.86
C PRO A 73 -5.23 -11.14 14.47
N THR A 74 -6.14 -10.99 13.50
CA THR A 74 -6.08 -11.69 12.21
C THR A 74 -5.43 -10.82 11.13
N PHE A 75 -4.29 -11.27 10.63
CA PHE A 75 -3.53 -10.63 9.56
C PHE A 75 -3.80 -11.35 8.26
N TRP A 76 -4.28 -10.60 7.26
CA TRP A 76 -4.64 -11.11 5.94
C TRP A 76 -3.54 -10.78 4.96
N PHE A 77 -2.96 -11.78 4.30
CA PHE A 77 -2.01 -11.52 3.22
C PHE A 77 -2.73 -10.89 2.03
N ILE A 78 -2.23 -9.75 1.56
CA ILE A 78 -2.85 -8.99 0.46
C ILE A 78 -1.95 -8.88 -0.77
N GLY A 79 -0.69 -9.29 -0.69
CA GLY A 79 0.25 -9.26 -1.80
C GLY A 79 1.65 -8.85 -1.37
N LYS A 80 2.46 -8.41 -2.34
CA LYS A 80 3.85 -8.05 -2.14
C LYS A 80 4.13 -6.66 -2.67
N ILE A 81 5.02 -5.93 -2.00
CA ILE A 81 5.60 -4.69 -2.53
C ILE A 81 7.07 -4.88 -2.86
N ALA A 82 7.56 -4.04 -3.76
CA ALA A 82 8.98 -3.90 -4.05
C ALA A 82 9.38 -2.42 -4.01
N ARG A 83 10.63 -2.14 -3.69
CA ARG A 83 11.17 -0.77 -3.61
C ARG A 83 12.64 -0.75 -4.00
N ILE A 84 13.14 0.37 -4.51
CA ILE A 84 14.58 0.55 -4.65
C ILE A 84 15.25 0.72 -3.27
N SER A 85 16.58 0.57 -3.21
CA SER A 85 17.37 0.66 -1.97
C SER A 85 17.18 1.97 -1.20
N ASP A 86 16.99 3.08 -1.91
CA ASP A 86 16.94 4.43 -1.34
C ASP A 86 15.55 4.81 -0.79
N VAL A 87 14.56 3.94 -0.96
CA VAL A 87 13.21 4.11 -0.43
C VAL A 87 13.03 3.13 0.71
N SER A 88 12.60 3.61 1.88
CA SER A 88 12.32 2.72 3.02
C SER A 88 11.05 1.90 2.77
N VAL A 89 10.88 0.78 3.49
CA VAL A 89 9.67 -0.05 3.35
C VAL A 89 8.42 0.73 3.75
N GLU A 90 8.51 1.52 4.82
CA GLU A 90 7.44 2.36 5.34
C GLU A 90 7.08 3.47 4.35
N GLN A 91 8.07 4.10 3.71
CA GLN A 91 7.82 5.08 2.65
C GLN A 91 7.11 4.44 1.45
N ALA A 92 7.50 3.22 1.07
CA ALA A 92 6.86 2.50 -0.03
C ALA A 92 5.40 2.13 0.30
N VAL A 93 5.16 1.60 1.51
CA VAL A 93 3.80 1.27 1.98
C VAL A 93 2.95 2.54 2.08
N SER A 94 3.42 3.59 2.75
CA SER A 94 2.71 4.86 2.89
C SER A 94 2.40 5.50 1.52
N ARG A 95 3.36 5.46 0.57
CA ARG A 95 3.14 5.95 -0.80
C ARG A 95 2.02 5.20 -1.53
N LEU A 96 1.92 3.89 -1.30
CA LEU A 96 0.98 2.98 -1.95
C LEU A 96 -0.29 2.72 -1.11
N TRP A 97 -0.41 3.31 0.07
CA TRP A 97 -1.48 3.00 1.04
C TRP A 97 -2.87 2.96 0.42
N PRO A 98 -3.31 3.96 -0.36
CA PRO A 98 -4.69 4.00 -0.86
C PRO A 98 -4.97 2.85 -1.83
N LEU A 99 -3.92 2.39 -2.54
CA LEU A 99 -3.99 1.26 -3.44
C LEU A 99 -4.04 -0.07 -2.67
N LEU A 100 -3.17 -0.22 -1.67
CA LEU A 100 -3.06 -1.42 -0.84
C LEU A 100 -4.34 -1.65 -0.05
N GLU A 101 -4.88 -0.60 0.58
CA GLU A 101 -6.13 -0.66 1.34
C GLU A 101 -7.31 -1.03 0.44
N ALA A 102 -7.47 -0.35 -0.71
CA ALA A 102 -8.53 -0.68 -1.66
C ALA A 102 -8.41 -2.12 -2.20
N HIS A 103 -7.18 -2.59 -2.43
CA HIS A 103 -6.93 -3.97 -2.83
C HIS A 103 -7.35 -4.95 -1.72
N ALA A 104 -6.95 -4.70 -0.48
CA ALA A 104 -7.29 -5.51 0.69
C ALA A 104 -8.81 -5.65 0.84
N CYS A 105 -9.54 -4.54 0.77
CA CYS A 105 -11.00 -4.54 0.87
C CYS A 105 -11.68 -5.26 -0.30
N LYS A 106 -11.10 -5.21 -1.51
CA LYS A 106 -11.62 -5.96 -2.66
C LYS A 106 -11.33 -7.47 -2.55
N LEU A 107 -10.18 -7.82 -1.99
CA LEU A 107 -9.78 -9.21 -1.76
C LEU A 107 -10.60 -9.86 -0.63
N ARG A 108 -10.96 -9.06 0.39
CA ARG A 108 -11.65 -9.48 1.62
C ARG A 108 -12.84 -8.56 1.93
N PRO A 109 -13.90 -8.59 1.10
CA PRO A 109 -15.02 -7.69 1.28
C PRO A 109 -15.80 -7.95 2.56
N VAL A 110 -15.84 -9.21 3.03
CA VAL A 110 -16.56 -9.56 4.27
C VAL A 110 -15.74 -9.16 5.50
N GLU A 111 -14.43 -9.39 5.46
CA GLU A 111 -13.56 -9.28 6.62
C GLU A 111 -12.99 -7.88 6.82
N LEU A 112 -12.71 -7.14 5.74
CA LEU A 112 -11.96 -5.87 5.79
C LEU A 112 -12.75 -4.64 5.33
N PHE A 113 -13.78 -4.77 4.49
CA PHE A 113 -14.47 -3.61 3.89
C PHE A 113 -15.17 -2.70 4.92
N ALA A 114 -15.67 -3.28 6.00
CA ALA A 114 -16.31 -2.53 7.08
C ALA A 114 -15.35 -1.56 7.80
N SER A 115 -14.05 -1.87 7.80
CA SER A 115 -13.00 -1.09 8.46
C SER A 115 -12.10 -0.31 7.48
N ARG A 116 -12.51 -0.18 6.21
CA ARG A 116 -11.79 0.66 5.24
C ARG A 116 -11.73 2.10 5.72
N GLY A 117 -10.55 2.69 5.67
CA GLY A 117 -10.20 3.99 6.24
C GLY A 117 -9.42 3.86 7.56
N ASP A 118 -9.59 2.73 8.25
CA ASP A 118 -8.99 2.44 9.55
C ASP A 118 -8.11 1.18 9.51
N LEU A 119 -7.88 0.57 8.35
CA LEU A 119 -7.06 -0.66 8.27
C LEU A 119 -5.61 -0.37 8.65
N GLU A 120 -4.98 -1.33 9.30
CA GLU A 120 -3.55 -1.32 9.58
C GLU A 120 -2.82 -2.14 8.52
N LEU A 121 -1.69 -1.63 8.01
CA LEU A 121 -0.83 -2.36 7.08
C LEU A 121 0.45 -2.79 7.78
N TRP A 122 0.79 -4.06 7.56
CA TRP A 122 1.93 -4.71 8.18
C TRP A 122 2.78 -5.37 7.11
N VAL A 123 4.08 -5.49 7.37
CA VAL A 123 5.02 -6.11 6.42
C VAL A 123 5.86 -7.20 7.05
N ALA A 124 6.25 -8.16 6.23
CA ALA A 124 7.23 -9.19 6.53
C ALA A 124 8.35 -9.17 5.46
N PRO A 125 9.48 -9.88 5.67
CA PRO A 125 10.43 -10.14 4.59
C PRO A 125 9.74 -10.76 3.36
N GLY A 126 10.26 -10.52 2.16
CA GLY A 126 9.70 -11.12 0.95
C GLY A 126 9.78 -12.65 0.97
N ASP A 127 8.74 -13.29 0.45
CA ASP A 127 8.63 -14.77 0.33
C ASP A 127 8.59 -15.49 1.69
N SER A 128 8.05 -14.82 2.70
CA SER A 128 7.90 -15.34 4.06
C SER A 128 6.48 -15.80 4.38
N GLU A 129 5.53 -15.77 3.43
CA GLU A 129 4.11 -16.07 3.71
C GLU A 129 3.93 -17.45 4.37
N THR A 130 4.57 -18.46 3.81
CA THR A 130 4.52 -19.83 4.36
C THR A 130 5.16 -19.91 5.75
N ALA A 131 6.23 -19.15 5.99
CA ALA A 131 6.93 -19.15 7.27
C ALA A 131 6.12 -18.41 8.34
N ILE A 132 5.48 -17.29 7.98
CA ILE A 132 4.56 -16.52 8.83
C ILE A 132 3.33 -17.37 9.19
N VAL A 133 2.73 -18.08 8.23
CA VAL A 133 1.56 -18.95 8.49
C VAL A 133 1.91 -20.12 9.41
N ASN A 134 3.11 -20.68 9.28
CA ASN A 134 3.55 -21.81 10.10
C ASN A 134 4.19 -21.41 11.43
N ASP A 135 4.19 -20.12 11.76
CA ASP A 135 4.84 -19.57 12.95
C ASP A 135 6.31 -20.01 13.10
N ASP A 136 7.08 -19.91 12.00
CA ASP A 136 8.50 -20.22 12.03
C ASP A 136 9.25 -19.24 12.94
N PRO A 137 9.92 -19.72 14.02
CA PRO A 137 10.62 -18.86 14.98
C PRO A 137 11.82 -18.11 14.41
N GLN A 138 12.31 -18.48 13.22
CA GLN A 138 13.36 -17.75 12.51
C GLN A 138 12.82 -16.55 11.72
N THR A 139 11.50 -16.49 11.51
CA THR A 139 10.89 -15.39 10.77
C THR A 139 10.77 -14.16 11.68
N PRO A 140 11.25 -12.99 11.24
CA PRO A 140 11.05 -11.75 11.99
C PRO A 140 9.56 -11.48 12.23
N PRO A 141 9.18 -10.89 13.38
CA PRO A 141 7.81 -10.46 13.63
C PRO A 141 7.31 -9.53 12.53
N LEU A 142 5.98 -9.52 12.34
CA LEU A 142 5.36 -8.56 11.45
C LEU A 142 5.65 -7.13 11.94
N LYS A 143 5.95 -6.24 10.99
CA LYS A 143 6.25 -4.85 11.27
C LYS A 143 5.11 -3.95 10.80
N GLU A 144 4.51 -3.21 11.73
CA GLU A 144 3.51 -2.21 11.41
C GLU A 144 4.12 -1.10 10.54
N CYS A 145 3.40 -0.67 9.51
CA CYS A 145 3.76 0.46 8.68
C CYS A 145 2.81 1.62 8.97
N PRO A 146 3.31 2.81 9.34
CA PRO A 146 2.46 3.96 9.58
C PRO A 146 1.81 4.46 8.29
N PHE A 147 0.59 4.98 8.41
CA PHE A 147 -0.17 5.57 7.31
C PHE A 147 0.61 6.71 6.62
N GLU A 148 1.17 7.62 7.42
CA GLU A 148 1.95 8.77 6.96
C GLU A 148 3.42 8.62 7.36
N VAL A 149 4.30 8.70 6.36
CA VAL A 149 5.76 8.68 6.54
C VAL A 149 6.37 9.88 5.83
N GLU A 150 7.34 10.54 6.48
CA GLU A 150 8.03 11.68 5.89
C GLU A 150 8.69 11.31 4.55
N GLY A 151 8.46 12.15 3.54
CA GLY A 151 8.99 11.95 2.19
C GLY A 151 8.22 10.92 1.35
N ALA A 152 7.28 10.15 1.92
CA ALA A 152 6.53 9.14 1.18
C ALA A 152 5.79 9.74 -0.01
N SER A 153 5.15 10.92 0.14
CA SER A 153 4.45 11.61 -0.94
C SER A 153 5.35 12.00 -2.13
N SER A 154 6.64 12.14 -1.90
CA SER A 154 7.65 12.52 -2.90
C SER A 154 8.26 11.32 -3.62
N VAL A 155 7.97 10.09 -3.17
CA VAL A 155 8.47 8.86 -3.80
C VAL A 155 7.87 8.72 -5.20
N ASN A 156 8.75 8.67 -6.20
CA ASN A 156 8.36 8.43 -7.57
C ASN A 156 7.74 7.03 -7.69
N ARG A 157 6.58 6.91 -8.34
CA ARG A 157 5.92 5.62 -8.55
C ARG A 157 6.84 4.58 -9.21
N ALA A 158 7.77 4.99 -10.08
CA ALA A 158 8.68 4.05 -10.72
C ALA A 158 9.63 3.35 -9.73
N PHE A 159 9.83 3.91 -8.53
CA PHE A 159 10.72 3.40 -7.49
C PHE A 159 10.05 2.42 -6.54
N VAL A 160 8.75 2.19 -6.71
CA VAL A 160 7.97 1.23 -5.93
C VAL A 160 7.13 0.36 -6.85
N GLY A 161 6.87 -0.87 -6.43
CA GLY A 161 6.07 -1.84 -7.14
C GLY A 161 5.10 -2.54 -6.22
N PHE A 162 4.01 -3.05 -6.78
CA PHE A 162 3.04 -3.85 -6.05
C PHE A 162 2.55 -5.02 -6.92
N GLN A 163 2.55 -6.21 -6.33
CA GLN A 163 1.95 -7.42 -6.87
C GLN A 163 0.87 -7.89 -5.89
N GLY A 164 -0.39 -7.58 -6.19
CA GLY A 164 -1.52 -8.00 -5.36
C GLY A 164 -1.73 -9.51 -5.39
N HIS A 165 -2.21 -10.05 -4.28
CA HIS A 165 -2.67 -11.43 -4.22
C HIS A 165 -3.97 -11.58 -5.02
N ILE A 166 -4.11 -12.71 -5.70
CA ILE A 166 -5.31 -13.03 -6.49
C ILE A 166 -5.74 -14.41 -6.02
N HIS A 167 -6.99 -14.53 -5.59
CA HIS A 167 -7.59 -15.86 -5.43
C HIS A 167 -7.83 -16.43 -6.82
N ASP A 168 -7.09 -17.47 -7.17
CA ASP A 168 -7.57 -18.32 -8.24
C ASP A 168 -8.74 -19.14 -7.70
N ASN A 169 -9.81 -19.30 -8.48
CA ASN A 169 -11.04 -20.02 -8.07
C ASN A 169 -10.81 -21.53 -7.85
N ASN A 170 -9.54 -21.97 -7.83
CA ASN A 170 -9.07 -23.34 -7.81
C ASN A 170 -8.63 -23.82 -6.40
N ASN A 171 -9.29 -23.35 -5.33
CA ASN A 171 -8.97 -23.66 -3.93
C ASN A 171 -7.60 -23.15 -3.43
N ASP A 172 -7.12 -21.99 -3.90
CA ASP A 172 -5.96 -21.38 -3.26
C ASP A 172 -6.25 -21.15 -1.77
N PRO A 173 -5.38 -21.63 -0.86
CA PRO A 173 -5.62 -21.49 0.57
C PRO A 173 -5.70 -20.02 0.94
N ILE A 174 -6.63 -19.69 1.82
CA ILE A 174 -6.68 -18.38 2.46
C ILE A 174 -5.41 -18.24 3.31
N ILE A 175 -4.51 -17.35 2.89
CA ILE A 175 -3.30 -17.04 3.65
C ILE A 175 -3.67 -15.96 4.69
N CYS A 176 -3.84 -16.39 5.93
CA CYS A 176 -3.98 -15.52 7.09
C CYS A 176 -3.21 -16.10 8.29
N THR A 177 -2.80 -15.24 9.21
CA THR A 177 -2.20 -15.64 10.49
C THR A 177 -2.90 -14.93 11.65
N HIS A 178 -2.94 -15.58 12.81
CA HIS A 178 -3.38 -14.96 14.05
C HIS A 178 -2.14 -14.60 14.88
N ARG A 179 -1.99 -13.35 15.28
CA ARG A 179 -0.85 -12.84 16.06
C ARG A 179 -1.33 -11.86 17.13
N ASP A 180 -0.49 -11.59 18.12
CA ASP A 180 -0.73 -10.54 19.11
C ASP A 180 -0.59 -9.12 18.51
N ASP A 181 -0.81 -8.09 19.35
CA ASP A 181 -0.68 -6.68 18.93
C ASP A 181 0.75 -6.27 18.56
N PHE A 182 1.73 -7.13 18.82
CA PHE A 182 3.14 -6.93 18.44
C PHE A 182 3.54 -7.77 17.22
N GLY A 183 2.58 -8.41 16.54
CA GLY A 183 2.83 -9.23 15.36
C GLY A 183 3.60 -10.52 15.67
N ARG A 184 3.51 -11.02 16.93
CA ARG A 184 4.09 -12.28 17.38
C ARG A 184 3.07 -13.40 17.46
#